data_AF-A0A8J2NH95-F1
#
_entry.id   AF-A0A8J2NH95-F1
#
_cell.length_a   1.000
_cell.length_b   1.000
_cell.length_c   1.000
_cell.angle_alpha   90.00
_cell.angle_beta   90.00
_cell.angle_gamma   90.00
#
_symmetry.space_group_name_H-M   'P 1'
#
loop_
_entity.id
_entity.type
_entity.pdbx_description
1 polymer ?
#
loop_
_entity_poly.entity_id
_entity_poly.type
_entity_poly.pdbx_seq_one_letter_code
_entity_poly.pdbx_strand_id
1 'polypeptide(L)'
;MGRVMQIAAFSLAEVTYAVGGDIGYQVQESAKSARFRVRTKQDNVSGVLLPAFESYLTEGNNDFGLTGLGKGGQQVQRCRETYARAVEALVELASLQTAFVILDEVIKVEVNAIEHVIIPRTENTIKYINSELDELDREEFYRLKKVANKKQRDTAAADAEMKARREAEAAAQNGQTSQKDDVTPTDVLGAGDDEDVIF
;
A
#
# COMPACT_ATOMS: atom_id res chain seq x y z
N MET A 1 -13.52 -18.83 25.50
CA MET A 1 -14.69 -19.71 25.26
C MET A 1 -14.64 -21.05 25.96
N GLY A 2 -13.65 -21.90 25.69
CA GLY A 2 -13.64 -23.29 26.21
C GLY A 2 -13.94 -23.41 27.71
N ARG A 3 -13.33 -22.55 28.54
CA ARG A 3 -13.58 -22.54 29.98
C ARG A 3 -15.00 -22.13 30.38
N VAL A 4 -15.59 -21.13 29.71
CA VAL A 4 -16.97 -20.66 30.01
C VAL A 4 -17.98 -21.74 29.65
N MET A 5 -17.80 -22.40 28.51
CA MET A 5 -18.65 -23.51 28.08
C MET A 5 -18.47 -24.74 28.98
N GLN A 6 -17.25 -25.02 29.45
CA GLN A 6 -17.00 -26.10 30.40
C GLN A 6 -17.69 -25.86 31.74
N ILE A 7 -17.68 -24.61 32.24
CA ILE A 7 -18.40 -24.25 33.47
C ILE A 7 -19.92 -24.39 33.28
N ALA A 8 -20.45 -24.00 32.10
CA ALA A 8 -21.86 -24.21 31.77
C ALA A 8 -22.23 -25.70 31.66
N ALA A 9 -21.36 -26.53 31.07
CA ALA A 9 -21.56 -27.97 31.01
C ALA A 9 -21.56 -28.60 32.42
N PHE A 10 -20.67 -28.12 33.30
CA PHE A 10 -20.62 -28.56 34.70
C PHE A 10 -21.88 -28.18 35.48
N SER A 11 -22.40 -26.96 35.29
CA SER A 11 -23.64 -26.52 35.95
C SER A 11 -24.87 -27.28 35.44
N LEU A 12 -24.89 -27.74 34.19
CA LEU A 12 -25.91 -28.69 33.70
C LEU A 12 -25.81 -30.02 34.47
N ALA A 13 -24.62 -30.58 34.61
CA ALA A 13 -24.43 -31.83 35.34
C ALA A 13 -24.89 -31.73 36.81
N GLU A 14 -24.64 -30.60 37.48
CA GLU A 14 -25.16 -30.32 38.82
C GLU A 14 -26.71 -30.33 38.86
N VAL A 15 -27.35 -29.76 37.83
CA VAL A 15 -28.81 -29.76 37.70
C VAL A 15 -29.35 -31.18 37.50
N THR A 16 -28.75 -31.97 36.60
CA THR A 16 -29.15 -33.36 36.36
C THR A 16 -29.07 -34.19 37.65
N TYR A 17 -28.00 -33.99 38.43
CA TYR A 17 -27.83 -34.64 39.73
C TYR A 17 -28.89 -34.19 40.75
N ALA A 18 -29.14 -32.89 40.86
CA ALA A 18 -30.08 -32.33 41.84
C ALA A 18 -31.56 -32.66 41.55
N VAL A 19 -31.93 -32.75 40.27
CA VAL A 19 -33.28 -33.07 39.80
C VAL A 19 -33.51 -34.59 39.79
N GLY A 20 -32.44 -35.39 39.71
CA GLY A 20 -32.50 -36.85 39.76
C GLY A 20 -33.03 -37.49 38.47
N GLY A 21 -32.89 -36.81 37.34
CA GLY A 21 -33.40 -37.23 36.05
C GLY A 21 -33.14 -36.20 34.94
N ASP A 22 -33.63 -36.49 33.74
CA ASP A 22 -33.47 -35.60 32.59
C ASP A 22 -34.50 -34.46 32.63
N ILE A 23 -34.01 -33.22 32.65
CA ILE A 23 -34.83 -32.00 32.61
C ILE A 23 -35.17 -31.57 31.17
N GLY A 24 -34.55 -32.20 30.17
CA GLY A 24 -34.65 -31.83 28.76
C GLY A 24 -36.09 -31.74 28.25
N TYR A 25 -36.95 -32.71 28.61
CA TYR A 25 -38.36 -32.72 28.19
C TYR A 25 -39.12 -31.49 28.69
N GLN A 26 -38.96 -31.14 29.98
CA GLN A 26 -39.62 -29.98 30.57
C GLN A 26 -39.14 -28.66 29.95
N VAL A 27 -37.83 -28.56 29.65
CA VAL A 27 -37.25 -27.38 29.01
C VAL A 27 -37.75 -27.22 27.58
N GLN A 28 -37.82 -28.31 26.81
CA GLN A 28 -38.32 -28.31 25.43
C GLN A 28 -39.81 -27.95 25.37
N GLU A 29 -40.64 -28.51 26.25
CA GLU A 29 -42.07 -28.18 26.32
C GLU A 29 -42.32 -26.72 26.73
N SER A 30 -41.48 -26.18 27.62
CA SER A 30 -41.58 -24.78 28.07
C SER A 30 -41.10 -23.78 27.01
N ALA A 31 -40.27 -24.20 26.04
CA ALA A 31 -39.67 -23.30 25.06
C ALA A 31 -40.67 -22.85 24.00
N LYS A 32 -41.41 -21.76 24.27
CA LYS A 32 -42.39 -21.17 23.32
C LYS A 32 -41.82 -19.97 22.58
N SER A 33 -41.18 -19.04 23.28
CA SER A 33 -40.56 -17.89 22.64
C SER A 33 -39.17 -17.57 23.18
N ALA A 34 -38.30 -17.04 22.32
CA ALA A 34 -36.94 -16.72 22.70
C ALA A 34 -36.90 -15.48 23.60
N ARG A 35 -36.46 -15.67 24.86
CA ARG A 35 -36.19 -14.58 25.81
C ARG A 35 -34.89 -13.83 25.44
N PHE A 36 -33.88 -14.57 25.02
CA PHE A 36 -32.61 -14.00 24.55
C PHE A 36 -32.71 -13.76 23.05
N ARG A 37 -32.55 -12.52 22.62
CA ARG A 37 -32.61 -12.12 21.21
C ARG A 37 -31.37 -11.33 20.85
N VAL A 38 -31.05 -11.33 19.56
CA VAL A 38 -29.90 -10.61 19.01
C VAL A 38 -30.41 -9.51 18.10
N ARG A 39 -29.84 -8.32 18.22
CA ARG A 39 -30.06 -7.20 17.32
C ARG A 39 -28.81 -6.95 16.50
N THR A 40 -28.97 -6.73 15.21
CA THR A 40 -27.89 -6.32 14.34
C THR A 40 -27.74 -4.80 14.37
N LYS A 41 -26.51 -4.34 14.51
CA LYS A 41 -26.08 -2.96 14.35
C LYS A 41 -25.00 -2.91 13.28
N GLN A 42 -24.80 -1.75 12.66
CA GLN A 42 -23.66 -1.52 11.78
C GLN A 42 -22.67 -0.63 12.51
N ASP A 43 -21.40 -1.02 12.49
CA ASP A 43 -20.29 -0.25 13.01
C ASP A 43 -19.29 0.02 11.88
N ASN A 44 -18.67 1.19 11.86
CA ASN A 44 -17.72 1.56 10.81
C ASN A 44 -16.30 1.50 11.38
N VAL A 45 -15.50 0.56 10.88
CA VAL A 45 -14.10 0.41 11.29
C VAL A 45 -13.23 0.48 10.05
N SER A 46 -12.32 1.46 10.02
CA SER A 46 -11.37 1.67 8.91
C SER A 46 -12.03 1.87 7.53
N GLY A 47 -13.23 2.47 7.49
CA GLY A 47 -13.96 2.73 6.25
C GLY A 47 -14.78 1.54 5.74
N VAL A 48 -14.77 0.41 6.46
CA VAL A 48 -15.59 -0.77 6.17
C VAL A 48 -16.75 -0.84 7.15
N LEU A 49 -17.97 -0.94 6.63
CA LEU A 49 -19.20 -1.13 7.40
C LEU A 49 -19.32 -2.59 7.84
N LEU A 50 -19.10 -2.85 9.12
CA LEU A 50 -19.13 -4.18 9.72
C LEU A 50 -20.45 -4.41 10.47
N PRO A 51 -21.07 -5.60 10.36
CA PRO A 51 -22.20 -5.97 11.20
C PRO A 51 -21.71 -6.31 12.61
N ALA A 52 -22.28 -5.62 13.60
CA ALA A 52 -22.11 -5.89 15.02
C ALA A 52 -23.38 -6.53 15.59
N PHE A 53 -23.23 -7.53 16.47
CA PHE A 53 -24.35 -8.18 17.14
C PHE A 53 -24.45 -7.72 18.60
N GLU A 54 -25.59 -7.15 18.99
CA GLU A 54 -25.91 -6.78 20.36
C GLU A 54 -26.96 -7.76 20.92
N SER A 55 -26.69 -8.33 22.09
CA SER A 55 -27.68 -9.18 22.77
C SER A 55 -28.64 -8.36 23.61
N TYR A 56 -29.93 -8.72 23.59
CA TYR A 56 -30.94 -8.11 24.45
C TYR A 56 -31.90 -9.15 25.01
N LEU A 57 -32.26 -8.96 26.27
CA LEU A 57 -33.23 -9.79 26.98
C LEU A 57 -34.62 -9.15 26.83
N THR A 58 -35.58 -9.91 26.33
CA THR A 58 -36.98 -9.46 26.28
C THR A 58 -37.61 -9.64 27.65
N GLU A 59 -37.99 -8.53 28.28
CA GLU A 59 -38.73 -8.54 29.55
C GLU A 59 -40.18 -8.99 29.33
N GLY A 60 -40.69 -9.88 30.18
CA GLY A 60 -42.06 -10.41 30.11
C GLY A 60 -42.17 -11.87 29.67
N ASN A 61 -41.11 -12.47 29.11
CA ASN A 61 -41.14 -13.90 28.73
C ASN A 61 -40.52 -14.79 29.82
N ASN A 62 -41.33 -15.16 30.82
CA ASN A 62 -40.96 -16.13 31.86
C ASN A 62 -41.56 -17.51 31.59
N ASP A 63 -41.27 -18.04 30.41
CA ASP A 63 -41.70 -19.38 29.95
C ASP A 63 -41.26 -20.52 30.91
N PHE A 64 -40.19 -20.31 31.68
CA PHE A 64 -39.60 -21.27 32.61
C PHE A 64 -40.05 -21.10 34.06
N GLY A 65 -41.13 -20.36 34.35
CA GLY A 65 -41.60 -20.10 35.71
C GLY A 65 -41.98 -21.35 36.51
N LEU A 66 -42.34 -22.44 35.82
CA LEU A 66 -42.75 -23.72 36.42
C LEU A 66 -41.60 -24.76 36.48
N THR A 67 -40.51 -24.55 35.73
CA THR A 67 -39.37 -25.48 35.74
C THR A 67 -38.56 -25.29 37.02
N GLY A 68 -38.46 -26.34 37.84
CA GLY A 68 -37.72 -26.30 39.10
C GLY A 68 -38.56 -26.06 40.37
N LEU A 69 -39.89 -26.10 40.29
CA LEU A 69 -40.78 -26.08 41.47
C LEU A 69 -40.65 -27.33 42.38
N GLY A 70 -40.02 -28.39 41.88
CA GLY A 70 -39.70 -29.60 42.64
C GLY A 70 -38.33 -29.51 43.34
N LYS A 71 -37.54 -30.59 43.24
CA LYS A 71 -36.18 -30.63 43.76
C LYS A 71 -35.22 -29.93 42.79
N GLY A 72 -34.30 -29.11 43.32
CA GLY A 72 -33.19 -28.54 42.54
C GLY A 72 -33.44 -27.22 41.81
N GLY A 73 -34.58 -26.53 42.03
CA GLY A 73 -34.90 -25.26 41.33
C GLY A 73 -33.83 -24.17 41.46
N GLN A 74 -33.16 -24.07 42.60
CA GLN A 74 -32.05 -23.11 42.77
C GLN A 74 -30.86 -23.42 41.85
N GLN A 75 -30.55 -24.70 41.63
CA GLN A 75 -29.48 -25.10 40.72
C GLN A 75 -29.88 -24.87 39.26
N VAL A 76 -31.16 -25.09 38.92
CA VAL A 76 -31.70 -24.78 37.59
C VAL A 76 -31.53 -23.30 37.26
N GLN A 77 -31.81 -22.40 38.22
CA GLN A 77 -31.64 -20.96 38.00
C GLN A 77 -30.17 -20.56 37.88
N ARG A 78 -29.27 -21.11 38.70
CA ARG A 78 -27.82 -20.88 38.57
C ARG A 78 -27.27 -21.36 37.24
N CYS A 79 -27.70 -22.55 36.80
CA CYS A 79 -27.36 -23.10 35.49
C CYS A 79 -27.82 -22.16 34.38
N ARG A 80 -29.08 -21.69 34.43
CA ARG A 80 -29.63 -20.73 33.47
C ARG A 80 -28.83 -19.42 33.40
N GLU A 81 -28.47 -18.83 34.54
CA GLU A 81 -27.64 -17.63 34.58
C GLU A 81 -26.25 -17.87 33.98
N THR A 82 -25.66 -19.03 34.25
CA THR A 82 -24.35 -19.43 33.71
C THR A 82 -24.41 -19.60 32.18
N TYR A 83 -25.45 -20.25 31.67
CA TYR A 83 -25.68 -20.38 30.23
C TYR A 83 -26.01 -19.04 29.56
N ALA A 84 -26.75 -18.15 30.23
CA ALA A 84 -27.02 -16.81 29.69
C ALA A 84 -25.72 -16.04 29.43
N ARG A 85 -24.80 -16.04 30.40
CA ARG A 85 -23.46 -15.44 30.24
C ARG A 85 -22.62 -16.13 29.16
N ALA A 86 -22.73 -17.45 29.04
CA ALA A 86 -22.03 -18.19 28.00
C ALA A 86 -22.53 -17.82 26.60
N VAL A 87 -23.85 -17.68 26.41
CA VAL A 87 -24.45 -17.29 25.14
C VAL A 87 -24.15 -15.83 24.81
N GLU A 88 -24.17 -14.92 25.80
CA GLU A 88 -23.74 -13.53 25.61
C GLU A 88 -22.32 -13.43 25.09
N ALA A 89 -21.37 -14.13 25.72
CA ALA A 89 -20.01 -14.20 25.22
C ALA A 89 -19.95 -14.78 23.78
N LEU A 90 -20.80 -15.78 23.46
CA LEU A 90 -20.82 -16.39 22.11
C LEU A 90 -21.28 -15.41 21.04
N VAL A 91 -22.24 -14.55 21.37
CA VAL A 91 -22.69 -13.48 20.49
C VAL A 91 -21.57 -12.47 20.24
N GLU A 92 -20.85 -12.05 21.28
CA GLU A 92 -19.70 -11.16 21.13
C GLU A 92 -18.60 -11.77 20.25
N LEU A 93 -18.27 -13.04 20.48
CA LEU A 93 -17.28 -13.73 19.67
C LEU A 93 -17.72 -13.92 18.22
N ALA A 94 -19.00 -14.25 17.99
CA ALA A 94 -19.55 -14.35 16.64
C ALA A 94 -19.49 -13.00 15.91
N SER A 95 -19.72 -11.89 16.62
CA SER A 95 -19.56 -10.53 16.09
C SER A 95 -18.13 -10.28 15.63
N LEU A 96 -17.14 -10.61 16.47
CA LEU A 96 -15.73 -10.43 16.13
C LEU A 96 -15.28 -11.35 14.98
N GLN A 97 -15.74 -12.60 14.95
CA GLN A 97 -15.41 -13.54 13.87
C GLN A 97 -15.97 -13.07 12.53
N THR A 98 -17.22 -12.63 12.51
CA THR A 98 -17.87 -12.13 11.29
C THR A 98 -17.17 -10.88 10.79
N ALA A 99 -16.83 -9.96 11.70
CA ALA A 99 -16.04 -8.77 11.40
C ALA A 99 -14.67 -9.11 10.81
N PHE A 100 -13.97 -10.09 11.37
CA PHE A 100 -12.65 -10.51 10.90
C PHE A 100 -12.68 -11.10 9.48
N VAL A 101 -13.66 -11.96 9.19
CA VAL A 101 -13.80 -12.58 7.85
C VAL A 101 -14.07 -11.52 6.78
N ILE A 102 -14.97 -10.56 7.06
CA ILE A 102 -15.29 -9.49 6.12
C ILE A 102 -14.07 -8.59 5.89
N LEU A 103 -13.38 -8.23 6.97
CA LEU A 103 -12.22 -7.34 6.89
C LEU A 103 -11.06 -7.99 6.12
N ASP A 104 -10.78 -9.28 6.35
CA ASP A 104 -9.75 -10.03 5.62
C ASP A 104 -10.04 -10.08 4.12
N GLU A 105 -11.31 -10.29 3.74
CA GLU A 105 -11.72 -10.31 2.33
C GLU A 105 -11.51 -8.96 1.64
N VAL A 106 -11.89 -7.86 2.30
CA VAL A 106 -11.70 -6.50 1.76
C VAL A 106 -10.23 -6.17 1.57
N ILE A 107 -9.39 -6.41 2.59
CA ILE A 107 -7.95 -6.14 2.52
C ILE A 107 -7.31 -6.95 1.38
N LYS A 108 -7.68 -8.23 1.27
CA LYS A 108 -7.12 -9.11 0.24
C LYS A 108 -7.45 -8.62 -1.17
N VAL A 109 -8.66 -8.13 -1.41
CA VAL A 109 -9.05 -7.60 -2.72
C VAL A 109 -8.31 -6.32 -3.06
N GLU A 110 -8.17 -5.39 -2.11
CA GLU A 110 -7.47 -4.12 -2.34
C GLU A 110 -5.99 -4.32 -2.61
N VAL A 111 -5.30 -5.12 -1.79
CA VAL A 111 -3.88 -5.42 -1.97
C VAL A 111 -3.65 -6.10 -3.32
N ASN A 112 -4.49 -7.07 -3.68
CA ASN A 112 -4.37 -7.78 -4.95
C ASN A 112 -4.56 -6.85 -6.16
N ALA A 113 -5.50 -5.90 -6.09
CA ALA A 113 -5.72 -4.91 -7.13
C ALA A 113 -4.51 -3.97 -7.30
N ILE A 114 -3.91 -3.54 -6.19
CA ILE A 114 -2.74 -2.67 -6.22
C ILE A 114 -1.54 -3.42 -6.83
N GLU A 115 -1.24 -4.61 -6.34
CA GLU A 115 -0.06 -5.39 -6.75
C GLU A 115 -0.12 -5.85 -8.21
N HIS A 116 -1.28 -6.37 -8.66
CA HIS A 116 -1.36 -7.03 -9.95
C HIS A 116 -1.95 -6.16 -11.07
N VAL A 117 -2.58 -5.02 -10.74
CA VAL A 117 -3.20 -4.15 -11.75
C VAL A 117 -2.60 -2.75 -11.73
N ILE A 118 -2.56 -2.08 -10.58
CA ILE A 118 -2.18 -0.66 -10.51
C ILE A 118 -0.66 -0.47 -10.68
N ILE A 119 0.15 -1.24 -9.94
CA ILE A 119 1.61 -1.14 -10.02
C ILE A 119 2.11 -1.45 -11.44
N PRO A 120 1.73 -2.59 -12.09
CA PRO A 120 2.23 -2.91 -13.42
C PRO A 120 1.79 -1.91 -14.49
N ARG A 121 0.55 -1.38 -14.39
CA ARG A 121 0.07 -0.33 -15.31
C ARG A 121 0.87 0.96 -15.15
N THR A 122 1.14 1.35 -13.92
CA THR A 122 1.91 2.57 -13.62
C THR A 122 3.35 2.44 -14.10
N GLU A 123 3.99 1.29 -13.85
CA GLU A 123 5.36 1.01 -14.33
C GLU A 123 5.45 1.02 -15.85
N ASN A 124 4.47 0.46 -16.55
CA ASN A 124 4.43 0.50 -18.02
C ASN A 124 4.28 1.93 -18.55
N THR A 125 3.45 2.74 -17.89
CA THR A 125 3.32 4.18 -18.22
C THR A 125 4.63 4.92 -17.99
N ILE A 126 5.33 4.67 -16.88
CA ILE A 126 6.64 5.27 -16.60
C ILE A 126 7.65 4.88 -17.67
N LYS A 127 7.72 3.59 -18.05
CA LYS A 127 8.61 3.11 -19.11
C LYS A 127 8.32 3.80 -20.44
N TYR A 128 7.05 3.97 -20.80
CA TYR A 128 6.65 4.68 -22.01
C TYR A 128 7.07 6.15 -21.99
N ILE A 129 6.82 6.86 -20.89
CA ILE A 129 7.23 8.26 -20.75
C ILE A 129 8.74 8.40 -20.87
N ASN A 130 9.52 7.53 -20.21
CA ASN A 130 10.97 7.55 -20.31
C ASN A 130 11.45 7.28 -21.74
N SER A 131 10.85 6.31 -22.44
CA SER A 131 11.24 6.04 -23.84
C SER A 131 10.93 7.21 -24.79
N GLU A 132 9.81 7.90 -24.57
CA GLU A 132 9.45 9.09 -25.37
C GLU A 132 10.37 10.27 -25.07
N LEU A 133 10.71 10.50 -23.79
CA LEU A 133 11.66 11.55 -23.40
C LEU A 133 13.05 11.27 -23.96
N ASP A 134 13.55 10.03 -23.86
CA ASP A 134 14.85 9.64 -24.40
C ASP A 134 14.91 9.81 -25.94
N GLU A 135 13.80 9.53 -26.65
CA GLU A 135 13.74 9.73 -28.10
C GLU A 135 13.69 11.22 -28.48
N LEU A 136 12.93 12.04 -27.73
CA LEU A 136 12.92 13.50 -27.91
C LEU A 136 14.31 14.11 -27.66
N ASP A 137 14.97 13.72 -26.58
CA ASP A 137 16.34 14.15 -26.24
C ASP A 137 17.33 13.71 -27.32
N ARG A 138 17.17 12.49 -27.85
CA ARG A 138 17.96 11.99 -28.98
C ARG A 138 17.74 12.85 -30.23
N GLU A 139 16.51 13.16 -30.60
CA GLU A 139 16.21 14.02 -31.75
C GLU A 139 16.80 15.43 -31.60
N GLU A 140 16.71 16.02 -30.40
CA GLU A 140 17.33 17.31 -30.09
C GLU A 140 18.85 17.25 -30.17
N PHE A 141 19.46 16.19 -29.64
CA PHE A 141 20.90 15.98 -29.73
C PHE A 141 21.37 15.89 -31.19
N TYR A 142 20.63 15.18 -32.06
CA TYR A 142 20.94 15.13 -33.49
C TYR A 142 20.79 16.49 -34.18
N ARG A 143 19.77 17.28 -33.83
CA ARG A 143 19.59 18.65 -34.34
C ARG A 143 20.78 19.54 -33.97
N LEU A 144 21.18 19.55 -32.70
CA LEU A 144 22.33 20.32 -32.21
C LEU A 144 23.64 19.87 -32.88
N LYS A 145 23.87 18.56 -33.01
CA LYS A 145 25.06 18.01 -33.67
C LYS A 145 25.16 18.42 -35.14
N LYS A 146 24.05 18.49 -35.87
CA LYS A 146 24.05 18.99 -37.27
C LYS A 146 24.44 20.47 -37.34
N VAL A 147 23.91 21.29 -36.44
CA VAL A 147 24.25 22.74 -36.39
C VAL A 147 25.72 22.93 -36.04
N ALA A 148 26.24 22.20 -35.06
CA ALA A 148 27.65 22.24 -34.67
C ALA A 148 28.57 21.80 -35.83
N ASN A 149 28.26 20.69 -36.51
CA ASN A 149 29.04 20.23 -37.67
C ASN A 149 29.02 21.23 -38.83
N LYS A 150 27.88 21.91 -39.07
CA LYS A 150 27.80 22.96 -40.09
C LYS A 150 28.68 24.15 -39.71
N LYS A 151 28.59 24.62 -38.47
CA LYS A 151 29.43 25.71 -37.97
C LYS A 151 30.92 25.37 -38.04
N GLN A 152 31.31 24.14 -37.68
CA GLN A 152 32.71 23.67 -37.79
C GLN A 152 33.20 23.59 -39.24
N ARG A 153 32.36 23.17 -40.18
CA ARG A 153 32.69 23.19 -41.62
C ARG A 153 32.87 24.62 -42.13
N ASP A 154 31.98 25.51 -41.75
CA ASP A 154 32.02 26.91 -42.15
C ASP A 154 33.28 27.61 -41.59
N THR A 155 33.65 27.34 -40.32
CA THR A 155 34.89 27.85 -39.73
C THR A 155 36.13 27.26 -40.41
N ALA A 156 36.15 25.96 -40.70
CA ALA A 156 37.29 25.33 -41.38
C ALA A 156 37.49 25.85 -42.82
N ALA A 157 36.39 26.17 -43.53
CA ALA A 157 36.45 26.81 -44.84
C ALA A 157 37.00 28.25 -44.75
N ALA A 158 36.54 29.04 -43.77
CA ALA A 158 37.03 30.39 -43.54
C ALA A 158 38.53 30.41 -43.15
N ASP A 159 38.96 29.47 -42.30
CA ASP A 159 40.37 29.32 -41.92
C ASP A 159 41.25 28.88 -43.11
N ALA A 160 40.74 28.04 -44.00
CA ALA A 160 41.43 27.66 -45.22
C ALA A 160 41.56 28.83 -46.21
N GLU A 161 40.52 29.65 -46.38
CA GLU A 161 40.59 30.87 -47.18
C GLU A 161 41.55 31.89 -46.58
N MET A 162 41.54 32.09 -45.26
CA MET A 162 42.47 32.99 -44.56
C MET A 162 43.92 32.51 -44.65
N LYS A 163 44.17 31.20 -44.57
CA LYS A 163 45.50 30.62 -44.82
C LYS A 163 45.94 30.80 -46.27
N ALA A 164 45.07 30.54 -47.24
CA ALA A 164 45.38 30.77 -48.65
C ALA A 164 45.66 32.24 -48.96
N ARG A 165 44.93 33.17 -48.32
CA ARG A 165 45.18 34.62 -48.43
C ARG A 165 46.50 35.02 -47.79
N ARG A 166 46.83 34.49 -46.59
CA ARG A 166 48.12 34.70 -45.94
C ARG A 166 49.29 34.10 -46.72
N GLU A 167 49.12 32.94 -47.35
CA GLU A 167 50.14 32.33 -48.21
C GLU A 167 50.34 33.13 -49.51
N ALA A 168 49.27 33.68 -50.08
CA ALA A 168 49.36 34.61 -51.22
C ALA A 168 50.01 35.95 -50.85
N GLU A 169 49.72 36.49 -49.66
CA GLU A 169 50.35 37.70 -49.13
C GLU A 169 51.82 37.46 -48.74
N ALA A 170 52.17 36.29 -48.20
CA ALA A 170 53.55 35.89 -47.91
C ALA A 170 54.35 35.64 -49.21
N ALA A 171 53.72 35.10 -50.26
CA ALA A 171 54.33 34.99 -51.59
C ALA A 171 54.54 36.36 -52.25
N ALA A 172 53.69 37.35 -51.97
CA ALA A 172 53.86 38.72 -52.42
C ALA A 172 54.95 39.48 -51.64
N GLN A 173 55.10 39.25 -50.33
CA GLN A 173 56.16 39.84 -49.51
C GLN A 173 57.56 39.25 -49.80
N ASN A 174 57.64 37.98 -50.21
CA ASN A 174 58.91 37.36 -50.64
C ASN A 174 59.45 37.90 -51.99
N GLY A 175 58.69 38.76 -52.67
CA GLY A 175 59.15 39.50 -53.87
C GLY A 175 59.87 40.82 -53.57
N GLN A 176 59.89 41.27 -52.31
CA GLN A 176 60.53 42.54 -51.91
C GLN A 176 61.21 42.42 -50.54
N THR A 177 62.32 41.70 -50.43
CA THR A 177 63.37 42.05 -49.46
C THR A 177 64.72 41.44 -49.86
N SER A 178 65.60 42.29 -50.38
CA SER A 178 67.04 42.03 -50.51
C SER A 178 67.76 42.64 -49.31
N GLN A 179 68.74 41.90 -48.74
CA GLN A 179 69.97 42.39 -48.09
C GLN A 179 69.87 43.49 -47.01
N LYS A 180 70.07 43.13 -45.72
CA LYS A 180 71.26 43.46 -44.87
C LYS A 180 71.00 43.36 -43.34
N ASP A 181 71.95 42.67 -42.69
CA ASP A 181 72.64 42.90 -41.41
C ASP A 181 71.90 42.96 -40.04
N ASP A 182 72.07 41.86 -39.30
CA ASP A 182 72.63 41.65 -37.94
C ASP A 182 72.13 42.37 -36.65
N VAL A 183 72.23 41.60 -35.54
CA VAL A 183 72.22 41.90 -34.08
C VAL A 183 71.05 41.31 -33.25
N THR A 184 71.36 40.26 -32.49
CA THR A 184 70.63 39.65 -31.34
C THR A 184 70.64 40.58 -30.09
N PRO A 185 69.73 40.50 -29.06
CA PRO A 185 69.44 39.24 -28.34
C PRO A 185 68.12 39.09 -27.52
N THR A 186 67.99 37.86 -27.00
CA THR A 186 67.31 37.43 -25.75
C THR A 186 65.78 37.34 -25.66
N ASP A 187 65.35 36.10 -25.47
CA ASP A 187 64.03 35.56 -25.12
C ASP A 187 63.70 35.83 -23.63
N VAL A 188 62.57 36.49 -23.38
CA VAL A 188 62.02 36.78 -22.04
C VAL A 188 60.48 36.80 -22.13
N LEU A 189 59.84 35.95 -21.30
CA LEU A 189 58.39 35.88 -20.96
C LEU A 189 57.52 35.10 -21.98
N GLY A 190 56.84 33.99 -21.64
CA GLY A 190 56.56 33.34 -20.37
C GLY A 190 55.49 32.27 -20.61
N ALA A 191 55.66 31.11 -19.97
CA ALA A 191 54.65 30.05 -19.89
C ALA A 191 53.55 30.41 -18.87
N GLY A 192 52.36 29.84 -19.05
CA GLY A 192 51.19 29.94 -18.16
C GLY A 192 49.95 30.27 -18.98
N ASP A 193 49.19 29.27 -19.40
CA ASP A 193 48.03 28.69 -18.68
C ASP A 193 46.75 29.30 -19.26
N ASP A 194 45.89 28.44 -19.80
CA ASP A 194 44.45 28.44 -19.54
C ASP A 194 43.85 27.22 -20.27
N GLU A 195 43.78 26.12 -19.52
CA GLU A 195 42.85 25.02 -19.78
C GLU A 195 41.44 25.50 -19.45
N ASP A 196 40.66 25.88 -20.46
CA ASP A 196 39.22 26.09 -20.30
C ASP A 196 38.51 24.73 -20.20
N VAL A 197 38.22 24.34 -18.96
CA VAL A 197 37.24 23.31 -18.59
C VAL A 197 35.84 23.86 -18.92
N ILE A 198 35.12 23.19 -19.81
CA ILE A 198 33.70 23.46 -20.06
C ILE A 198 32.89 22.31 -19.43
N PHE A 199 31.92 22.71 -18.59
CA PHE A 199 30.92 21.89 -17.89
C PHE A 199 30.16 20.90 -18.77
#